data_AF-A0A1J0PAU4-F1
#
_entry.id   AF-A0A1J0PAU4-F1
#
_cell.length_a   1.000
_cell.length_b   1.000
_cell.length_c   1.000
_cell.angle_alpha   90.00
_cell.angle_beta   90.00
_cell.angle_gamma   90.00
#
_symmetry.space_group_name_H-M   'P 1'
#
loop_
_entity.id
_entity.type
_entity.pdbx_description
1 polymer ?
#
loop_
_entity_poly.entity_id
_entity_poly.type
_entity_poly.pdbx_seq_one_letter_code
_entity_poly.pdbx_strand_id
1 'polypeptide(L)' 'MNRTFVAFTPLAGALILPILVPILMVRVSVGAGVGLTVAASCVWFVLMLRTAEMPGEHHS' A
#
# COMPACT_ATOMS: atom_id res chain seq x y z
N MET A 1 -4.06 -15.70 10.15
CA MET A 1 -4.18 -14.98 8.86
C MET A 1 -3.05 -15.42 7.95
N ASN A 2 -3.31 -15.93 6.74
CA ASN A 2 -2.27 -16.49 5.87
C ASN A 2 -1.26 -15.39 5.47
N ARG A 3 -0.02 -15.47 5.97
CA ARG A 3 1.10 -14.53 5.68
C ARG A 3 1.25 -14.20 4.19
N THR A 4 0.89 -15.14 3.32
CA THR A 4 0.85 -14.99 1.85
C THR A 4 -0.04 -13.82 1.40
N PHE A 5 -1.20 -13.61 2.02
CA PHE A 5 -2.13 -12.54 1.63
C PHE A 5 -1.57 -11.14 1.90
N VAL A 6 -0.78 -11.00 2.99
CA VAL A 6 -0.08 -9.76 3.38
C VAL A 6 1.15 -9.51 2.50
N ALA A 7 1.73 -10.55 1.89
CA ALA A 7 2.84 -10.42 0.95
C ALA A 7 2.38 -10.12 -0.49
N PHE A 8 1.21 -10.61 -0.89
CA PHE A 8 0.62 -10.31 -2.20
C PHE A 8 0.14 -8.87 -2.32
N THR A 9 -0.32 -8.29 -1.22
CA THR A 9 -0.80 -6.91 -1.16
C THR A 9 0.29 -5.89 -1.60
N PRO A 10 1.50 -5.84 -1.00
CA PRO A 10 2.55 -4.92 -1.43
C PRO A 10 3.03 -5.21 -2.86
N LEU A 11 3.03 -6.47 -3.30
CA LEU A 11 3.34 -6.85 -4.69
C LEU A 11 2.33 -6.26 -5.68
N ALA A 12 1.04 -6.35 -5.38
CA ALA A 12 -0.01 -5.75 -6.20
C ALA A 12 0.13 -4.22 -6.26
N GLY A 13 0.39 -3.56 -5.13
CA GLY A 13 0.66 -2.12 -5.09
C GLY A 13 1.88 -1.72 -5.92
N ALA A 14 2.98 -2.46 -5.81
CA ALA A 14 4.23 -2.19 -6.53
C ALA A 14 4.09 -2.32 -8.05
N LEU A 15 3.20 -3.19 -8.54
CA LEU A 15 2.99 -3.40 -9.98
C LEU A 15 1.88 -2.49 -10.54
N ILE A 16 0.82 -2.24 -9.77
CA ILE A 16 -0.36 -1.50 -10.25
C ILE A 16 -0.15 0.01 -10.16
N LEU A 17 0.41 0.53 -9.06
CA LEU A 17 0.61 1.96 -8.87
C LEU A 17 1.47 2.64 -9.95
N PRO A 18 2.63 2.12 -10.39
CA PRO A 18 3.45 2.80 -11.39
C PRO A 18 2.79 2.88 -12.77
N ILE A 19 1.79 2.04 -13.06
CA ILE A 19 1.00 2.10 -14.29
C ILE A 19 -0.21 3.02 -14.11
N LEU A 20 -0.90 2.89 -12.97
CA LEU A 20 -2.12 3.65 -12.70
C LEU A 20 -1.87 5.15 -12.49
N VAL A 21 -0.76 5.52 -11.85
CA VAL A 21 -0.34 6.91 -11.61
C VAL A 21 -0.20 7.72 -12.90
N PRO A 22 0.65 7.33 -13.88
CA PRO A 22 0.80 8.11 -15.10
C PRO A 22 -0.49 8.17 -15.92
N ILE A 23 -1.33 7.13 -15.89
CA ILE A 23 -2.66 7.18 -16.54
C ILE A 23 -3.53 8.26 -15.89
N LEU A 24 -3.59 8.32 -14.55
CA LEU A 24 -4.33 9.37 -13.84
C LEU A 24 -3.77 10.77 -14.10
N MET A 25 -2.44 10.89 -14.13
CA MET A 25 -1.76 12.16 -14.42
C MET A 25 -2.09 12.69 -15.82
N VAL A 26 -2.14 11.81 -16.83
CA VAL A 26 -2.44 12.16 -18.22
C VAL A 26 -3.94 12.43 -18.43
N ARG A 27 -4.82 11.69 -17.76
CA ARG A 27 -6.27 11.75 -18.00
C ARG A 27 -7.04 12.73 -17.12
N VAL A 28 -6.55 13.05 -15.91
CA VAL A 28 -7.32 13.82 -14.91
C VAL A 28 -6.58 15.08 -14.50
N SER A 29 -5.42 14.93 -13.85
CA SER A 29 -4.56 16.02 -13.38
C SER A 29 -3.39 15.42 -12.62
N VAL A 30 -2.21 16.02 -12.73
CA VAL A 30 -1.01 15.62 -11.97
C VAL A 30 -1.30 15.64 -10.47
N GLY A 31 -1.96 16.69 -9.96
CA GLY A 31 -2.27 16.83 -8.54
C GLY A 31 -3.27 15.79 -8.04
N ALA A 32 -4.30 15.48 -8.84
CA ALA A 32 -5.29 14.46 -8.50
C ALA A 32 -4.67 13.05 -8.50
N GLY A 33 -3.81 12.75 -9.47
CA GLY A 33 -3.10 11.47 -9.56
C GLY A 33 -2.17 11.24 -8.38
N VAL A 34 -1.32 12.22 -8.05
CA VAL A 34 -0.41 12.13 -6.91
C VAL A 34 -1.18 12.04 -5.60
N GLY A 35 -2.18 12.90 -5.38
CA GLY A 35 -2.95 12.94 -4.14
C GLY A 35 -3.67 11.61 -3.86
N LEU A 36 -4.29 11.01 -4.87
CA LEU A 36 -5.01 9.74 -4.73
C LEU A 36 -4.05 8.59 -4.41
N THR A 37 -2.91 8.52 -5.08
CA THR A 37 -1.91 7.48 -4.82
C THR A 37 -1.29 7.60 -3.44
N VAL A 38 -0.99 8.82 -2.99
CA VAL A 38 -0.48 9.06 -1.63
C VAL A 38 -1.51 8.65 -0.60
N ALA A 39 -2.77 9.08 -0.76
CA ALA A 39 -3.85 8.73 0.17
C ALA A 39 -4.08 7.22 0.25
N ALA A 40 -4.13 6.54 -0.91
CA ALA A 40 -4.28 5.09 -0.99
C ALA A 40 -3.10 4.36 -0.31
N SER A 41 -1.87 4.84 -0.50
CA SER A 41 -0.68 4.27 0.13
C SER A 41 -0.70 4.43 1.66
N CYS A 42 -1.15 5.59 2.17
CA CYS A 42 -1.31 5.82 3.60
C CYS A 42 -2.34 4.87 4.22
N VAL A 43 -3.50 4.70 3.59
CA VAL A 43 -4.55 3.77 4.04
C VAL A 43 -4.00 2.34 4.12
N TRP A 44 -3.26 1.94 3.08
CA TRP A 44 -2.62 0.62 3.02
C TRP A 44 -1.58 0.40 4.12
N PHE A 45 -0.76 1.41 4.36
CA PHE A 45 0.26 1.37 5.39
C PHE A 45 -0.37 1.22 6.78
N VAL A 46 -1.44 1.96 7.06
CA VAL A 46 -2.20 1.82 8.32
C VAL A 46 -2.77 0.40 8.46
N LEU A 47 -3.32 -0.17 7.39
CA LEU A 47 -3.77 -1.56 7.37
C LEU A 47 -2.62 -2.53 7.69
N MET A 48 -1.44 -2.35 7.09
CA MET A 48 -0.26 -3.16 7.40
C MET A 48 0.14 -3.04 8.87
N LEU A 49 0.19 -1.84 9.44
CA LEU A 49 0.51 -1.63 10.86
C LEU A 49 -0.50 -2.31 11.79
N ARG A 50 -1.79 -2.29 11.43
CA ARG A 50 -2.84 -3.00 12.17
C ARG A 50 -2.70 -4.52 12.11
N THR A 51 -2.03 -5.04 11.10
CA THR A 51 -1.80 -6.47 10.90
C THR A 51 -0.44 -6.93 11.45
N ALA A 52 0.46 -5.99 11.72
CA ALA A 52 1.77 -6.27 12.32
C ALA A 52 1.59 -6.59 13.80
N GLU A 53 1.34 -7.87 14.11
CA GLU A 53 1.52 -8.39 15.46
C GLU A 53 3.00 -8.23 15.82
N MET A 54 3.33 -7.27 16.70
CA MET A 54 4.68 -7.13 17.26
C MET A 54 4.96 -8.40 18.08
N PRO A 55 5.95 -9.23 17.70
CA PRO A 55 6.33 -10.36 18.53
C PRO A 55 6.95 -9.79 19.80
N GLY A 56 6.18 -9.83 20.89
CA GLY A 56 6.68 -9.55 22.22
C GLY A 56 7.83 -10.50 22.50
N GLU A 57 9.01 -9.92 22.70
CA GLU A 57 10.24 -10.61 23.03
C GLU A 57 9.97 -11.53 24.23
N HIS A 58 9.98 -12.84 24.00
CA HIS A 58 9.95 -13.84 25.07
C HIS A 58 11.33 -13.81 25.75
N HIS A 59 11.44 -12.95 26.76
CA HIS A 59 12.48 -13.03 27.79
C HIS A 59 12.14 -14.24 28.66
N SER A 60 12.76 -15.40 28.42
CA SER A 60 12.79 -16.57 29.32
C SER A 60 14.00 -17.44 29.04
#